data_AF-A0A2W4N011-F1
#
_entry.id   AF-A0A2W4N011-F1
#
_cell.length_a   1.000
_cell.length_b   1.000
_cell.length_c   1.000
_cell.angle_alpha   90.00
_cell.angle_beta   90.00
_cell.angle_gamma   90.00
#
_symmetry.space_group_name_H-M   'P 1'
#
loop_
_entity.id
_entity.type
_entity.pdbx_description
1 polymer ?
#
loop_
_entity_poly.entity_id
_entity_poly.type
_entity_poly.pdbx_seq_one_letter_code
_entity_poly.pdbx_strand_id
1 'polypeptide(L)' 'MPIVHIQMLAGRPYERIRELMARVTDAVCAALEVPPERVRVIVSEIPRTHWAVGGRPMEGEAPAYEPAGPEQGSY' A
#
# COMPACT_ATOMS: atom_id res chain seq x y z
N MET A 1 -8.36 -1.41 -19.07
CA MET A 1 -7.14 -2.05 -18.54
C MET A 1 -6.62 -1.15 -17.43
N PRO A 2 -7.12 -1.33 -16.20
CA PRO A 2 -6.76 -0.46 -15.08
C PRO A 2 -5.33 -0.68 -14.61
N ILE A 3 -4.65 0.40 -14.24
CA ILE A 3 -3.33 0.38 -13.60
C ILE A 3 -3.43 1.22 -12.33
N VAL A 4 -3.00 0.65 -11.20
CA VAL A 4 -2.93 1.33 -9.91
C VAL A 4 -1.47 1.42 -9.49
N HIS A 5 -1.00 2.65 -9.29
CA HIS A 5 0.31 2.92 -8.71
C HIS A 5 0.15 3.25 -7.23
N ILE A 6 0.87 2.53 -6.39
CA ILE A 6 0.93 2.78 -4.95
C ILE A 6 2.35 3.17 -4.61
N GLN A 7 2.54 4.41 -4.18
CA GLN A 7 3.79 4.89 -3.60
C GLN A 7 3.62 4.94 -2.09
N MET A 8 4.49 4.26 -1.35
CA MET A 8 4.41 4.20 0.10
C MET A 8 5.79 4.14 0.74
N LEU A 9 5.87 4.46 2.03
CA LEU A 9 7.09 4.30 2.79
C LEU A 9 7.47 2.81 2.89
N ALA A 10 8.76 2.53 2.72
CA ALA A 10 9.33 1.20 2.94
C ALA A 10 9.25 0.76 4.41
N GLY A 11 9.33 -0.55 4.64
CA GLY A 11 9.43 -1.15 5.99
C GLY A 11 8.22 -1.98 6.40
N ARG A 12 7.37 -2.37 5.45
CA ARG A 12 6.30 -3.36 5.68
C ARG A 12 6.80 -4.76 5.31
N PRO A 13 6.36 -5.82 6.01
CA PRO A 13 6.66 -7.18 5.59
C PRO A 13 5.97 -7.49 4.26
N TYR A 14 6.60 -8.35 3.45
CA TYR A 14 6.13 -8.70 2.11
C TYR A 14 4.68 -9.21 2.10
N GLU A 15 4.28 -9.96 3.13
CA GLU A 15 2.93 -10.52 3.28
C GLU A 15 1.86 -9.43 3.26
N ARG A 16 2.16 -8.25 3.81
CA ARG A 16 1.23 -7.11 3.83
C ARG A 16 1.18 -6.38 2.50
N ILE A 17 2.31 -6.27 1.82
CA ILE A 17 2.34 -5.74 0.45
C ILE A 17 1.55 -6.65 -0.50
N ARG A 18 1.71 -7.97 -0.35
CA ARG A 18 0.95 -8.99 -1.09
C ARG A 18 -0.55 -8.89 -0.82
N GLU A 19 -0.94 -8.77 0.45
CA GLU A 19 -2.34 -8.60 0.84
C GLU A 19 -2.94 -7.30 0.28
N LEU A 20 -2.19 -6.19 0.32
CA LEU A 20 -2.61 -4.92 -0.26
C LEU A 20 -2.88 -5.07 -1.77
N MET A 21 -1.97 -5.68 -2.52
CA MET A 21 -2.14 -5.88 -3.96
C MET A 21 -3.40 -6.70 -4.29
N ALA A 22 -3.67 -7.75 -3.51
CA ALA A 22 -4.88 -8.55 -3.67
C ALA A 22 -6.15 -7.73 -3.41
N ARG A 23 -6.23 -7.06 -2.26
CA ARG A 23 -7.41 -6.26 -1.88
C ARG A 23 -7.69 -5.10 -2.84
N VAL A 24 -6.64 -4.44 -3.33
CA VAL A 24 -6.77 -3.37 -4.34
C VAL A 24 -7.30 -3.93 -5.65
N THR A 25 -6.80 -5.11 -6.07
CA THR A 25 -7.28 -5.78 -7.28
C THR A 25 -8.77 -6.10 -7.16
N ASP A 26 -9.20 -6.69 -6.03
CA ASP A 26 -10.60 -7.03 -5.77
C ASP A 26 -11.50 -5.80 -5.80
N ALA A 27 -11.06 -4.70 -5.17
CA ALA A 27 -11.81 -3.44 -5.17
C ALA A 27 -11.99 -2.85 -6.58
N VAL A 28 -10.94 -2.90 -7.42
CA VAL A 28 -11.02 -2.42 -8.81
C VAL A 28 -11.92 -3.32 -9.66
N CYS A 29 -11.82 -4.64 -9.51
CA CYS A 29 -12.69 -5.59 -10.20
C CYS A 29 -14.16 -5.37 -9.83
N ALA A 30 -14.46 -5.19 -8.54
CA ALA A 30 -15.81 -4.94 -8.06
C ALA A 30 -16.38 -3.60 -8.54
N ALA A 31 -15.58 -2.54 -8.56
CA ALA A 31 -16.04 -1.21 -8.94
C ALA A 31 -16.21 -1.01 -10.46
N LEU A 32 -15.38 -1.69 -11.27
CA LEU A 32 -15.33 -1.49 -12.72
C LEU A 32 -15.83 -2.68 -13.53
N GLU A 33 -16.27 -3.76 -12.85
CA GLU A 33 -16.79 -4.99 -13.48
C GLU A 33 -15.81 -5.59 -14.51
N VAL A 34 -14.51 -5.59 -14.19
CA VAL A 34 -13.45 -6.15 -15.03
C VAL A 34 -12.84 -7.40 -14.42
N PRO A 35 -12.37 -8.36 -15.24
CA PRO A 35 -11.67 -9.53 -14.73
C PRO A 35 -10.28 -9.17 -14.19
N PRO A 36 -9.76 -9.89 -13.18
CA PRO A 36 -8.53 -9.55 -12.47
C PRO A 36 -7.29 -9.53 -13.35
N GLU A 37 -7.23 -10.32 -14.42
CA GLU A 37 -6.11 -10.36 -15.37
C GLU A 37 -5.93 -9.03 -16.13
N ARG A 38 -6.96 -8.15 -16.11
CA ARG A 38 -6.89 -6.81 -16.71
C ARG A 38 -6.42 -5.73 -15.75
N VAL A 39 -6.29 -6.01 -14.46
CA VAL A 39 -5.87 -5.08 -13.41
C VAL A 39 -4.38 -5.27 -13.13
N ARG A 40 -3.63 -4.17 -13.05
CA ARG A 40 -2.22 -4.16 -12.67
C ARG A 40 -2.04 -3.29 -11.44
N VAL A 41 -1.44 -3.83 -10.38
CA VAL A 41 -1.06 -3.07 -9.19
C VAL A 41 0.46 -3.04 -9.12
N ILE A 42 1.03 -1.83 -9.03
CA ILE A 42 2.46 -1.61 -8.96
C ILE A 42 2.73 -0.88 -7.64
N VAL A 43 3.49 -1.52 -6.75
CA VAL A 43 3.88 -0.95 -5.46
C VAL A 43 5.33 -0.47 -5.55
N SER A 44 5.55 0.78 -5.22
CA SER A 44 6.88 1.38 -5.06
C SER A 44 7.09 1.77 -3.60
N GLU A 45 7.94 1.02 -2.94
CA GLU A 45 8.39 1.31 -1.58
C GLU A 45 9.52 2.35 -1.62
N ILE A 46 9.30 3.48 -0.97
CA ILE A 46 10.20 4.63 -0.96
C ILE A 46 10.89 4.67 0.41
N PRO A 47 12.24 4.67 0.45
CA PRO A 47 12.98 4.87 1.70
C PRO A 47 12.55 6.19 2.37
N ARG A 48 12.48 6.22 3.70
CA ARG A 48 12.00 7.43 4.42
C ARG A 48 12.87 8.66 4.14
N THR A 49 14.16 8.46 3.87
CA THR A 49 15.11 9.51 3.45
C THR A 49 14.76 10.16 2.11
N HIS A 50 13.94 9.51 1.29
CA HIS A 50 13.49 10.00 -0.02
C HIS A 50 12.04 10.50 0.02
N TRP A 51 11.41 10.50 1.20
CA TRP A 51 10.04 10.96 1.39
C TRP A 51 10.03 12.19 2.30
N ALA A 52 9.63 13.34 1.77
CA ALA A 52 9.60 14.60 2.52
C ALA A 52 8.18 15.13 2.69
N VAL A 53 7.91 15.72 3.86
CA VAL A 53 6.66 16.44 4.15
C VAL A 53 7.04 17.86 4.58
N GLY A 54 6.47 18.87 3.91
CA GLY A 54 6.83 20.27 4.17
C GLY A 54 8.31 20.60 3.91
N GLY A 55 8.94 19.90 2.97
CA GLY A 55 10.36 20.10 2.63
C GLY A 55 11.35 19.43 3.60
N ARG A 56 10.88 18.64 4.57
CA ARG A 56 11.73 17.90 5.50
C ARG A 56 11.63 16.40 5.23
N PRO A 57 12.74 15.71 4.91
CA PRO A 57 12.75 14.26 4.77
C PRO A 57 12.28 13.60 6.07
N MET A 58 11.62 12.46 5.96
CA MET A 58 11.26 11.63 7.10
C MET A 58 12.51 10.88 7.57
N GLU A 59 13.43 11.59 8.21
CA GLU A 59 14.64 11.02 8.79
C GLU A 59 14.31 10.14 10.01
N GLY A 60 15.22 9.20 10.34
CA GLY A 60 15.08 8.26 11.46
C GLY A 60 14.61 6.85 11.05
N GLU A 61 14.81 5.89 11.95
CA GLU A 61 14.38 4.50 11.79
C GLU A 61 12.86 4.43 11.58
N ALA A 62 12.40 3.54 10.69
CA ALA A 62 10.99 3.19 10.68
C ALA A 62 10.66 2.57 12.06
N PRO A 63 9.53 2.95 12.69
CA PRO A 63 9.07 2.18 13.84
C PRO A 63 8.97 0.72 13.41
N ALA A 64 9.36 -0.20 14.30
CA ALA A 64 9.13 -1.62 14.06
C ALA A 64 7.70 -1.81 13.58
N TYR A 65 7.51 -2.57 12.50
CA TYR A 65 6.17 -2.80 11.98
C TYR A 65 5.34 -3.49 13.07
N GLU A 66 4.51 -2.70 13.74
CA GLU A 66 3.45 -3.19 14.59
C GLU A 66 2.18 -3.25 13.73
N PRO A 67 1.58 -4.42 13.52
CA PRO A 67 0.29 -4.48 12.87
C PRO A 67 -0.67 -3.63 13.71
N ALA A 68 -1.43 -2.75 13.05
CA ALA A 68 -2.59 -2.14 13.70
C ALA A 68 -3.42 -3.31 14.27
N GLY A 69 -3.64 -3.29 15.58
CA GLY A 69 -4.47 -4.30 16.25
C GLY A 69 -5.83 -4.42 15.55
N PRO A 70 -6.59 -5.50 15.76
CA PRO A 70 -7.87 -5.69 15.09
C PRO A 70 -8.70 -4.42 15.27
N GLU A 71 -9.03 -3.78 14.15
CA GLU A 71 -9.79 -2.54 14.13
C GLU A 71 -11.14 -2.81 14.80
N GLN A 72 -11.25 -2.46 16.07
CA GLN A 72 -12.52 -2.38 16.78
C GLN A 72 -13.23 -1.14 16.25
N GLY A 73 -13.88 -1.29 15.11
CA GLY A 73 -14.56 -0.22 14.40
C GLY A 73 -15.82 -0.76 13.75
N SER A 74 -16.83 -1.04 14.57
CA SER A 74 -18.23 -1.11 14.14
C SER A 74 -18.59 0.20 13.46
N TYR A 75 -19.13 0.13 12.23
CA TYR A 75 -20.12 1.07 11.71
C TYR A 75 -20.94 0.39 10.62
#